data_AF-A0A7V3CFU0-F1
#
_entry.id   AF-A0A7V3CFU0-F1
#
_cell.length_a   1.000
_cell.length_b   1.000
_cell.length_c   1.000
_cell.angle_alpha   90.00
_cell.angle_beta   90.00
_cell.angle_gamma   90.00
#
_symmetry.space_group_name_H-M   'P 1'
#
loop_
_entity.id
_entity.type
_entity.pdbx_description
1 polymer ?
#
loop_
_entity_poly.entity_id
_entity_poly.type
_entity_poly.pdbx_seq_one_letter_code
_entity_poly.pdbx_strand_id
1 'polypeptide(L)'
;YFYYTLPDGSGNRVVRRQVNVDVDGDTFSLGSELVLATFLKSETTNPGENHNGGSMVFGESKNLFVGVGDGAGSDPVSQDASNSLGKIHRIRFDRSNPSAPTLIAEDTVYALGLRNPFTLVVDDEGDLFMGDVGAGGFEEINCLYFAGENYGWPNCEGPCVPNNPSFVNPIHGYRHGDNTFNDQDPEDNSSGGESIMVAAFYTGDQYSGVFTNKLIYNEFFKGWVRLLTLNIFDQVTADEHIGHVEGLTGLHMNPADGLLYGVTLFGGDRIVRMDLAQ
;
A
#
# COMPACT_ATOMS: atom_id res chain seq x y z
N TYR A 1 9.14 -3.19 -12.58
CA TYR A 1 9.65 -2.10 -11.72
C TYR A 1 9.91 -2.71 -10.37
N PHE A 2 10.96 -2.28 -9.67
CA PHE A 2 11.34 -2.87 -8.40
C PHE A 2 11.56 -1.78 -7.36
N TYR A 3 11.09 -2.06 -6.15
CA TYR A 3 11.42 -1.30 -4.95
C TYR A 3 12.28 -2.19 -4.06
N TYR A 4 13.38 -1.66 -3.53
CA TYR A 4 14.18 -2.40 -2.56
C TYR A 4 14.94 -1.46 -1.62
N THR A 5 15.18 -1.96 -0.41
CA THR A 5 16.06 -1.33 0.56
C THR A 5 17.52 -1.62 0.22
N LEU A 6 18.38 -0.61 0.34
CA LEU A 6 19.80 -0.75 0.07
C LEU A 6 20.46 -1.74 1.05
N PRO A 7 21.47 -2.52 0.62
CA PRO A 7 22.11 -3.51 1.48
C PRO A 7 22.74 -2.94 2.76
N ASP A 8 23.10 -1.66 2.76
CA ASP A 8 23.64 -0.94 3.90
C ASP A 8 22.56 -0.25 4.75
N GLY A 9 21.27 -0.44 4.42
CA GLY A 9 20.14 0.17 5.11
C GLY A 9 20.02 1.68 4.94
N SER A 10 20.87 2.30 4.10
CA SER A 10 20.96 3.77 3.97
C SER A 10 19.74 4.42 3.31
N GLY A 11 18.86 3.61 2.72
CA GLY A 11 17.68 4.11 2.04
C GLY A 11 17.02 3.07 1.16
N ASN A 12 16.07 3.54 0.36
CA ASN A 12 15.29 2.74 -0.56
C ASN A 12 15.49 3.22 -2.00
N ARG A 13 15.30 2.32 -2.96
CA ARG A 13 15.39 2.64 -4.39
C ARG A 13 14.20 2.11 -5.17
N VAL A 14 13.78 2.93 -6.13
CA VAL A 14 12.91 2.51 -7.22
C VAL A 14 13.76 2.36 -8.47
N VAL A 15 13.72 1.19 -9.08
CA VAL A 15 14.45 0.91 -10.31
C VAL A 15 13.54 0.30 -11.38
N ARG A 16 13.94 0.47 -12.63
CA ARG A 16 13.38 -0.24 -13.78
C ARG A 16 14.45 -1.19 -14.33
N ARG A 17 14.05 -2.40 -14.68
CA ARG A 17 14.88 -3.40 -15.38
C ARG A 17 14.09 -3.93 -16.57
N GLN A 18 14.79 -4.29 -17.64
CA GLN A 18 14.21 -4.98 -18.79
C GLN A 18 14.06 -6.47 -18.48
N VAL A 19 12.89 -7.01 -18.83
CA VAL A 19 12.57 -8.44 -18.73
C VAL A 19 12.55 -8.99 -20.15
N ASN A 20 13.31 -10.05 -20.40
CA ASN A 20 13.20 -10.84 -21.60
C ASN A 20 12.19 -11.96 -21.30
N VAL A 21 11.01 -11.85 -21.91
CA VAL A 21 9.97 -12.88 -21.79
C VAL A 21 10.29 -13.98 -22.81
N ASP A 22 10.51 -15.21 -22.34
CA ASP A 22 10.81 -16.37 -23.18
C ASP A 22 9.88 -17.53 -22.80
N VAL A 23 9.52 -18.35 -23.78
CA VAL A 23 8.59 -19.48 -23.62
C VAL A 23 9.10 -20.54 -22.64
N ASP A 24 10.42 -20.59 -22.42
CA ASP A 24 11.10 -21.52 -21.50
C ASP A 24 11.40 -20.90 -20.12
N GLY A 25 11.01 -19.64 -19.91
CA GLY A 25 11.16 -18.93 -18.64
C GLY A 25 11.68 -17.51 -18.82
N ASP A 26 11.02 -16.55 -18.17
CA ASP A 26 11.40 -15.15 -18.20
C ASP A 26 12.77 -14.94 -17.55
N THR A 27 13.66 -14.21 -18.24
CA THR A 27 14.97 -13.82 -17.71
C THR A 27 15.06 -12.32 -17.51
N PHE A 28 15.59 -11.89 -16.36
CA PHE A 28 15.89 -10.50 -16.10
C PHE A 28 17.24 -10.12 -16.70
N SER A 29 17.29 -9.05 -17.49
CA SER A 29 18.57 -8.47 -17.92
C SER A 29 19.19 -7.71 -16.76
N LEU A 30 20.13 -8.34 -16.04
CA LEU A 30 20.74 -7.74 -14.85
C LEU A 30 21.48 -6.42 -15.13
N GLY A 31 22.00 -6.23 -16.35
CA GLY A 31 22.71 -5.01 -16.78
C GLY A 31 21.81 -3.85 -17.21
N SER A 32 20.48 -4.02 -17.20
CA SER A 32 19.52 -3.01 -17.67
C SER A 32 18.95 -2.12 -16.56
N GLU A 33 19.55 -2.14 -15.37
CA GLU A 33 19.05 -1.36 -14.24
C GLU A 33 19.12 0.14 -14.53
N LEU A 34 17.96 0.80 -14.44
CA LEU A 34 17.82 2.24 -14.43
C LEU A 34 17.25 2.66 -13.08
N VAL A 35 18.01 3.44 -12.32
CA VAL A 35 17.54 4.07 -11.09
C VAL A 35 16.57 5.19 -11.43
N LEU A 36 15.36 5.12 -10.89
CA LEU A 36 14.32 6.13 -11.06
C LEU A 36 14.25 7.09 -9.88
N ALA A 37 14.43 6.57 -8.67
CA ALA A 37 14.47 7.37 -7.45
C ALA A 37 15.33 6.69 -6.38
N THR A 38 15.92 7.50 -5.51
CA THR A 38 16.58 7.05 -4.27
C THR A 38 16.03 7.89 -3.12
N PHE A 39 15.57 7.21 -2.08
CA PHE A 39 14.99 7.81 -0.88
C PHE A 39 15.93 7.53 0.28
N LEU A 40 16.72 8.52 0.66
CA LEU A 40 17.75 8.36 1.69
C LEU A 40 17.15 8.46 3.08
N LYS A 41 17.64 7.64 4.00
CA LYS A 41 17.32 7.73 5.43
C LYS A 41 18.39 8.57 6.14
N SER A 42 17.94 9.54 6.95
CA SER A 42 18.79 10.45 7.71
C SER A 42 19.16 9.83 9.07
N GLU A 43 20.46 9.59 9.30
CA GLU A 43 21.14 9.28 10.59
C GLU A 43 21.13 7.85 11.21
N THR A 44 22.32 7.23 11.09
CA THR A 44 23.19 6.44 12.01
C THR A 44 22.70 5.56 13.17
N THR A 45 21.47 5.61 13.70
CA THR A 45 21.08 4.83 14.91
C THR A 45 20.13 3.66 14.69
N ASN A 46 19.55 3.51 13.50
CA ASN A 46 19.04 2.21 13.03
C ASN A 46 18.86 2.26 11.50
N PRO A 47 19.92 2.03 10.70
CA PRO A 47 19.81 2.09 9.25
C PRO A 47 18.90 0.96 8.75
N GLY A 48 17.62 1.28 8.54
CA GLY A 48 16.83 0.59 7.53
C GLY A 48 16.07 -0.68 7.93
N GLU A 49 15.99 -1.07 9.21
CA GLU A 49 15.32 -2.33 9.55
C GLU A 49 13.79 -2.29 9.35
N ASN A 50 13.15 -1.14 9.55
CA ASN A 50 11.70 -1.02 9.53
C ASN A 50 11.20 0.26 8.82
N HIS A 51 9.89 0.28 8.60
CA HIS A 51 9.12 1.33 7.91
C HIS A 51 9.73 1.69 6.55
N ASN A 52 9.93 0.66 5.74
CA ASN A 52 10.44 0.82 4.38
C ASN A 52 9.33 1.16 3.38
N GLY A 53 8.05 0.97 3.71
CA GLY A 53 6.98 1.01 2.71
C GLY A 53 7.27 0.00 1.59
N GLY A 54 7.08 0.44 0.35
CA GLY A 54 7.56 -0.25 -0.85
C GLY A 54 6.51 -0.66 -1.85
N SER A 55 5.22 -0.46 -1.55
CA SER A 55 4.18 -0.65 -2.55
C SER A 55 4.31 0.37 -3.69
N MET A 56 3.95 -0.09 -4.88
CA MET A 56 4.01 0.68 -6.11
C MET A 56 2.80 0.37 -6.98
N VAL A 57 2.10 1.42 -7.45
CA VAL A 57 0.98 1.28 -8.38
C VAL A 57 1.08 2.31 -9.50
N PHE A 58 0.62 1.93 -10.69
CA PHE A 58 0.44 2.90 -11.78
C PHE A 58 -1.00 3.44 -11.72
N GLY A 59 -1.15 4.75 -11.56
CA GLY A 59 -2.47 5.40 -11.71
C GLY A 59 -2.84 5.61 -13.18
N GLU A 60 -4.05 6.10 -13.45
CA GLU A 60 -4.60 6.27 -14.82
C GLU A 60 -3.71 7.07 -15.77
N SER A 61 -3.06 8.13 -15.26
CA SER A 61 -2.12 8.96 -16.04
C SER A 61 -0.78 8.25 -16.30
N LYS A 62 -0.65 6.97 -15.95
CA LYS A 62 0.56 6.13 -16.07
C LYS A 62 1.76 6.69 -15.32
N ASN A 63 1.49 7.47 -14.28
CA ASN A 63 2.46 7.86 -13.26
C ASN A 63 2.60 6.71 -12.26
N LEU A 64 3.81 6.51 -11.74
CA LEU A 64 4.09 5.48 -10.75
C LEU A 64 3.99 6.12 -9.36
N PHE A 65 3.04 5.67 -8.56
CA PHE A 65 2.92 6.04 -7.15
C PHE A 65 3.71 5.05 -6.30
N VAL A 66 4.40 5.54 -5.28
CA VAL A 66 5.32 4.74 -4.45
C VAL A 66 5.13 5.12 -2.98
N GLY A 67 4.81 4.14 -2.13
CA GLY A 67 4.76 4.34 -0.68
C GLY A 67 6.14 4.24 -0.05
N VAL A 68 6.57 5.27 0.68
CA VAL A 68 7.85 5.30 1.39
C VAL A 68 7.61 5.64 2.85
N GLY A 69 7.94 4.70 3.75
CA GLY A 69 7.79 4.91 5.19
C GLY A 69 8.73 5.96 5.77
N ASP A 70 8.44 6.36 7.01
CA ASP A 70 9.18 7.38 7.77
C ASP A 70 10.58 6.91 8.22
N GLY A 71 10.90 5.64 7.95
CA GLY A 71 12.17 5.01 8.31
C GLY A 71 12.34 4.72 9.81
N ALA A 72 11.28 4.84 10.60
CA ALA A 72 11.24 4.64 12.05
C ALA A 72 12.22 5.51 12.85
N GLY A 73 12.64 6.63 12.27
CA GLY A 73 13.49 7.60 12.95
C GLY A 73 12.73 8.38 14.03
N SER A 74 13.47 9.02 14.94
CA SER A 74 12.90 9.92 15.95
C SER A 74 12.51 11.30 15.41
N ASP A 75 13.00 11.65 14.22
CA ASP A 75 12.77 12.96 13.62
C ASP A 75 11.41 12.99 12.89
N PRO A 76 10.65 14.11 12.96
CA PRO A 76 9.34 14.24 12.33
C PRO A 76 9.45 14.46 10.81
N VAL A 77 10.18 13.58 10.12
CA VAL A 77 10.48 13.64 8.68
C VAL A 77 9.22 13.61 7.82
N SER A 78 8.14 12.98 8.32
CA SER A 78 6.87 12.85 7.61
C SER A 78 6.22 14.20 7.31
N GLN A 79 6.44 15.22 8.15
CA GLN A 79 5.89 16.58 7.96
C GLN A 79 6.80 17.50 7.14
N ASP A 80 8.07 17.13 6.97
CA ASP A 80 9.00 17.87 6.12
C ASP A 80 8.83 17.48 4.65
N ALA A 81 8.28 18.40 3.84
CA ALA A 81 8.10 18.20 2.41
C ALA A 81 9.42 18.15 1.62
N SER A 82 10.53 18.61 2.21
CA SER A 82 11.87 18.49 1.62
C SER A 82 12.51 17.11 1.88
N ASN A 83 11.90 16.29 2.75
CA ASN A 83 12.32 14.93 3.05
C ASN A 83 11.48 13.91 2.25
N SER A 84 12.10 12.80 1.84
CA SER A 84 11.45 11.71 1.09
C SER A 84 10.79 10.63 1.94
N LEU A 85 10.88 10.71 3.27
CA LEU A 85 10.35 9.67 4.15
C LEU A 85 8.96 10.04 4.68
N GLY A 86 8.12 9.02 4.88
CA GLY A 86 6.74 9.17 5.34
C GLY A 86 5.86 9.85 4.31
N LYS A 87 5.96 9.41 3.05
CA LYS A 87 5.36 10.04 1.86
C LYS A 87 4.73 9.00 0.93
N ILE A 88 3.75 9.44 0.15
CA ILE A 88 3.50 8.86 -1.17
C ILE A 88 4.25 9.70 -2.19
N HIS A 89 5.07 9.04 -2.99
CA HIS A 89 5.75 9.65 -4.11
C HIS A 89 5.04 9.42 -5.43
N ARG A 90 5.05 10.40 -6.35
CA ARG A 90 4.57 10.28 -7.73
C ARG A 90 5.71 10.47 -8.72
N ILE A 91 6.12 9.39 -9.37
CA ILE A 91 7.14 9.40 -10.42
C ILE A 91 6.46 9.55 -11.78
N ARG A 92 6.77 10.64 -12.47
CA ARG A 92 6.24 10.98 -13.80
C ARG A 92 7.21 10.56 -14.90
N PHE A 93 6.67 10.15 -16.04
CA PHE A 93 7.47 9.74 -17.19
C PHE A 93 7.09 10.56 -18.43
N ASP A 94 8.08 11.02 -19.18
CA ASP A 94 7.87 11.43 -20.56
C ASP A 94 7.79 10.16 -21.41
N ARG A 95 6.66 10.03 -22.10
CA ARG A 95 6.30 8.87 -22.92
C ARG A 95 6.24 9.23 -24.40
N SER A 96 6.83 10.36 -24.82
CA SER A 96 7.00 10.75 -26.22
C SER A 96 7.64 9.63 -27.05
N ASN A 97 8.52 8.83 -26.44
CA ASN A 97 8.95 7.53 -26.94
C ASN A 97 8.33 6.39 -26.09
N PRO A 98 7.27 5.71 -26.57
CA PRO A 98 6.61 4.63 -25.84
C PRO A 98 7.54 3.44 -25.49
N SER A 99 8.54 3.17 -26.33
CA SER A 99 9.51 2.09 -26.12
C SER A 99 10.64 2.47 -25.17
N ALA A 100 10.80 3.76 -24.87
CA ALA A 100 11.80 4.26 -23.93
C ALA A 100 11.29 5.46 -23.12
N PRO A 101 10.33 5.25 -22.19
CA PRO A 101 9.90 6.31 -21.29
C PRO A 101 11.07 6.85 -20.47
N THR A 102 11.18 8.18 -20.39
CA THR A 102 12.23 8.90 -19.63
C THR A 102 11.63 9.55 -18.37
N LEU A 103 12.43 9.75 -17.33
CA LEU A 103 11.98 10.33 -16.06
C LEU A 103 11.76 11.85 -16.21
N ILE A 104 10.66 12.36 -15.65
CA ILE A 104 10.45 13.80 -15.43
C ILE A 104 10.72 14.08 -13.95
N ALA A 105 11.78 14.83 -13.64
CA ALA A 105 12.34 14.91 -12.29
C ALA A 105 11.66 15.91 -11.32
N GLU A 106 10.57 16.57 -11.72
CA GLU A 106 10.17 17.85 -11.09
C GLU A 106 9.24 17.76 -9.88
N ASP A 107 8.67 16.59 -9.52
CA ASP A 107 7.73 16.53 -8.38
C ASP A 107 7.54 15.11 -7.88
N THR A 108 8.38 14.68 -6.92
CA THR A 108 8.26 13.33 -6.38
C THR A 108 7.30 13.24 -5.21
N VAL A 109 7.10 14.25 -4.35
CA VAL A 109 6.22 14.10 -3.17
C VAL A 109 4.78 14.43 -3.58
N TYR A 110 3.91 13.42 -3.55
CA TYR A 110 2.49 13.56 -3.86
C TYR A 110 1.66 13.80 -2.61
N ALA A 111 1.92 13.05 -1.54
CA ALA A 111 1.29 13.22 -0.24
C ALA A 111 2.31 13.04 0.88
N LEU A 112 2.02 13.61 2.04
CA LEU A 112 2.92 13.59 3.21
C LEU A 112 2.17 13.32 4.52
N GLY A 113 2.92 13.27 5.62
CA GLY A 113 2.34 13.03 6.94
C GLY A 113 1.91 11.58 7.13
N LEU A 114 2.72 10.64 6.65
CA LEU A 114 2.45 9.20 6.70
C LEU A 114 3.51 8.49 7.54
N ARG A 115 3.15 7.35 8.13
CA ARG A 115 4.06 6.56 8.96
C ARG A 115 4.75 5.47 8.15
N ASN A 116 4.01 4.48 7.70
CA ASN A 116 4.48 3.36 6.92
C ASN A 116 3.40 2.96 5.89
N PRO A 117 3.24 3.76 4.82
CA PRO A 117 2.29 3.48 3.75
C PRO A 117 2.75 2.22 2.99
N PHE A 118 2.22 1.08 3.43
CA PHE A 118 2.78 -0.23 3.11
C PHE A 118 2.13 -0.84 1.88
N THR A 119 0.84 -0.60 1.67
CA THR A 119 0.07 -1.07 0.51
C THR A 119 -0.62 0.09 -0.18
N LEU A 120 -0.72 -0.02 -1.51
CA LEU A 120 -1.39 0.90 -2.41
C LEU A 120 -2.21 0.09 -3.40
N VAL A 121 -3.42 0.54 -3.68
CA VAL A 121 -4.26 0.03 -4.77
C VAL A 121 -4.88 1.20 -5.52
N VAL A 122 -5.19 0.97 -6.79
CA VAL A 122 -5.92 1.91 -7.63
C VAL A 122 -7.18 1.21 -8.11
N ASP A 123 -8.30 1.91 -8.15
CA ASP A 123 -9.52 1.42 -8.79
C ASP A 123 -9.54 1.72 -10.30
N ASP A 124 -10.67 1.41 -10.95
CA ASP A 124 -10.83 1.61 -12.39
C ASP A 124 -11.16 3.08 -12.74
N GLU A 125 -11.55 3.89 -11.74
CA GLU A 125 -11.79 5.34 -11.83
C GLU A 125 -10.53 6.18 -11.60
N GLY A 126 -9.45 5.55 -11.10
CA GLY A 126 -8.16 6.17 -10.86
C GLY A 126 -7.92 6.67 -9.44
N ASP A 127 -8.85 6.41 -8.53
CA ASP A 127 -8.72 6.75 -7.13
C ASP A 127 -7.72 5.82 -6.43
N LEU A 128 -6.89 6.41 -5.59
CA LEU A 128 -5.74 5.75 -4.98
C LEU A 128 -6.02 5.51 -3.50
N PHE A 129 -6.08 4.25 -3.11
CA PHE A 129 -6.24 3.85 -1.72
C PHE A 129 -4.93 3.35 -1.14
N MET A 130 -4.73 3.61 0.15
CA MET A 130 -3.49 3.34 0.84
C MET A 130 -3.77 2.77 2.22
N GLY A 131 -3.09 1.68 2.57
CA GLY A 131 -2.98 1.18 3.94
C GLY A 131 -1.73 1.78 4.59
N ASP A 132 -1.92 2.62 5.61
CA ASP A 132 -0.83 3.19 6.41
C ASP A 132 -0.74 2.46 7.76
N VAL A 133 0.41 1.81 7.99
CA VAL A 133 0.62 1.03 9.20
C VAL A 133 0.95 1.94 10.37
N GLY A 134 0.10 1.88 11.39
CA GLY A 134 0.13 2.66 12.61
C GLY A 134 1.27 2.36 13.55
N ALA A 135 1.45 3.21 14.56
CA ALA A 135 2.38 2.98 15.64
C ALA A 135 1.77 2.05 16.69
N GLY A 136 0.94 2.59 17.57
CA GLY A 136 0.32 1.86 18.68
C GLY A 136 -1.10 2.34 18.98
N GLY A 137 -1.62 3.24 18.16
CA GLY A 137 -2.92 3.86 18.32
C GLY A 137 -3.91 3.38 17.28
N PHE A 138 -3.56 3.47 16.00
CA PHE A 138 -4.52 3.30 14.91
C PHE A 138 -3.87 2.76 13.64
N GLU A 139 -4.56 1.84 12.99
CA GLU A 139 -4.30 1.48 11.60
C GLU A 139 -5.26 2.21 10.67
N GLU A 140 -4.78 2.60 9.48
CA GLU A 140 -5.51 3.53 8.61
C GLU A 140 -5.64 3.06 7.16
N ILE A 141 -6.83 3.27 6.59
CA ILE A 141 -7.07 3.32 5.15
C ILE A 141 -7.34 4.77 4.77
N ASN A 142 -6.54 5.26 3.82
CA ASN A 142 -6.63 6.61 3.30
C ASN A 142 -6.95 6.57 1.80
N CYS A 143 -7.65 7.60 1.31
CA CYS A 143 -7.88 7.84 -0.12
C CYS A 143 -7.18 9.13 -0.54
N LEU A 144 -6.39 9.06 -1.61
CA LEU A 144 -5.50 10.11 -2.09
C LEU A 144 -6.16 10.95 -3.20
N TYR A 145 -7.01 11.89 -2.82
CA TYR A 145 -7.77 12.70 -3.79
C TYR A 145 -6.90 13.72 -4.53
N PHE A 146 -5.99 14.39 -3.82
CA PHE A 146 -5.24 15.51 -4.36
C PHE A 146 -3.75 15.49 -4.02
N ALA A 147 -2.94 16.05 -4.92
CA ALA A 147 -1.54 16.31 -4.62
C ALA A 147 -1.41 17.36 -3.51
N GLY A 148 -0.52 17.12 -2.55
CA GLY A 148 -0.22 18.00 -1.42
C GLY A 148 -0.99 17.67 -0.14
N GLU A 149 -1.81 16.62 -0.12
CA GLU A 149 -2.51 16.17 1.08
C GLU A 149 -1.56 15.74 2.19
N ASN A 150 -1.91 16.09 3.42
CA ASN A 150 -1.17 15.79 4.63
C ASN A 150 -2.03 14.92 5.54
N TYR A 151 -1.57 13.70 5.84
CA TYR A 151 -2.30 12.72 6.64
C TYR A 151 -1.98 12.80 8.13
N GLY A 152 -1.21 13.80 8.55
CA GLY A 152 -1.11 14.21 9.94
C GLY A 152 -0.03 13.51 10.76
N TRP A 153 0.48 12.34 10.38
CA TRP A 153 1.55 11.67 11.14
C TRP A 153 2.82 12.54 11.23
N PRO A 154 3.46 12.65 12.42
CA PRO A 154 3.14 11.99 13.69
C PRO A 154 2.24 12.82 14.63
N ASN A 155 1.68 13.93 14.17
CA ASN A 155 0.84 14.81 14.99
C ASN A 155 -0.53 14.19 15.29
N CYS A 156 -1.05 13.36 14.39
CA CYS A 156 -2.26 12.57 14.59
C CYS A 156 -2.00 11.13 14.14
N GLU A 157 -2.66 10.17 14.79
CA GLU A 157 -2.68 8.74 14.47
C GLU A 157 -4.13 8.28 14.59
N GLY A 158 -4.73 7.89 13.48
CA GLY A 158 -6.17 7.83 13.28
C GLY A 158 -6.79 9.21 12.97
N PRO A 159 -8.13 9.32 13.03
CA PRO A 159 -8.81 10.60 12.89
C PRO A 159 -8.27 11.63 13.88
N CYS A 160 -7.91 12.83 13.40
CA CYS A 160 -7.32 13.83 14.26
C CYS A 160 -8.37 14.44 15.21
N VAL A 161 -8.11 14.39 16.53
CA VAL A 161 -9.01 14.89 17.57
C VAL A 161 -8.29 15.91 18.48
N PRO A 162 -8.76 17.18 18.54
CA PRO A 162 -9.86 17.76 17.77
C PRO A 162 -9.53 17.83 16.27
N ASN A 163 -10.58 17.89 15.44
CA ASN A 163 -10.41 17.96 13.98
C ASN A 163 -9.49 19.12 13.57
N ASN A 164 -8.47 18.81 12.78
CA ASN A 164 -7.54 19.79 12.22
C ASN A 164 -7.72 19.83 10.70
N PRO A 165 -8.23 20.93 10.11
CA PRO A 165 -8.48 21.01 8.67
C PRO A 165 -7.21 21.01 7.81
N SER A 166 -6.03 21.14 8.42
CA SER A 166 -4.75 20.98 7.72
C SER A 166 -4.41 19.51 7.45
N PHE A 167 -5.15 18.57 8.05
CA PHE A 167 -4.95 17.14 7.89
C PHE A 167 -6.16 16.48 7.24
N VAL A 168 -5.89 15.46 6.44
CA VAL A 168 -6.89 14.56 5.87
C VAL A 168 -7.04 13.38 6.83
N ASN A 169 -8.27 13.12 7.27
CA ASN A 169 -8.55 11.97 8.12
C ASN A 169 -8.68 10.70 7.25
N PRO A 170 -8.36 9.52 7.81
CA PRO A 170 -8.59 8.26 7.11
C PRO A 170 -10.07 8.05 6.78
N ILE A 171 -10.33 7.38 5.64
CA ILE A 171 -11.68 7.02 5.22
C ILE A 171 -12.20 5.80 6.01
N HIS A 172 -11.28 4.98 6.51
CA HIS A 172 -11.56 3.81 7.36
C HIS A 172 -10.33 3.46 8.18
N GLY A 173 -10.50 2.62 9.19
CA GLY A 173 -9.39 2.16 10.02
C GLY A 173 -9.90 1.54 11.31
N TYR A 174 -8.98 1.13 12.17
CA TYR A 174 -9.32 0.59 13.46
C TYR A 174 -8.30 0.95 14.52
N ARG A 175 -8.78 1.06 15.75
CA ARG A 175 -7.94 1.36 16.90
C ARG A 175 -7.24 0.09 17.36
N HIS A 176 -5.97 0.21 17.72
CA HIS A 176 -5.24 -0.88 18.35
C HIS A 176 -5.94 -1.35 19.63
N GLY A 177 -6.09 -2.67 19.78
CA GLY A 177 -6.78 -3.30 20.91
C GLY A 177 -8.31 -3.20 20.88
N ASP A 178 -8.90 -2.67 19.81
CA ASP A 178 -10.34 -2.82 19.55
C ASP A 178 -10.62 -4.19 18.92
N ASN A 179 -11.26 -5.07 19.68
CA ASN A 179 -11.57 -6.43 19.24
C ASN A 179 -12.81 -6.54 18.36
N THR A 180 -13.47 -5.44 18.01
CA THR A 180 -14.70 -5.49 17.18
C THR A 180 -14.52 -6.29 15.89
N PHE A 181 -13.35 -6.18 15.25
CA PHE A 181 -13.04 -6.91 14.01
C PHE A 181 -12.70 -8.38 14.27
N ASN A 182 -11.96 -8.66 15.34
CA ASN A 182 -11.58 -10.02 15.76
C ASN A 182 -12.83 -10.83 16.17
N ASP A 183 -13.76 -10.21 16.91
CA ASP A 183 -15.01 -10.83 17.35
C ASP A 183 -15.94 -11.22 16.18
N GLN A 184 -15.72 -10.67 14.98
CA GLN A 184 -16.47 -10.97 13.76
C GLN A 184 -15.81 -12.07 12.91
N ASP A 185 -14.57 -12.45 13.22
CA ASP A 185 -13.84 -13.51 12.54
C ASP A 185 -14.02 -14.84 13.29
N PRO A 186 -14.77 -15.82 12.71
CA PRO A 186 -14.99 -17.11 13.36
C PRO A 186 -13.72 -17.98 13.43
N GLU A 187 -12.69 -17.64 12.67
CA GLU A 187 -11.39 -18.32 12.65
C GLU A 187 -10.35 -17.59 13.52
N ASP A 188 -10.77 -16.53 14.24
CA ASP A 188 -9.86 -15.75 15.07
C ASP A 188 -9.10 -16.62 16.07
N ASN A 189 -7.78 -16.52 15.97
CA ASN A 189 -6.82 -17.12 16.88
C ASN A 189 -5.84 -16.05 17.41
N SER A 190 -6.25 -14.78 17.30
CA SER A 190 -5.44 -13.57 17.36
C SER A 190 -4.23 -13.64 18.28
N SER A 191 -3.05 -13.58 17.66
CA SER A 191 -1.78 -13.35 18.34
C SER A 191 -0.93 -12.37 17.51
N GLY A 192 0.08 -11.74 18.12
CA GLY A 192 0.97 -10.80 17.42
C GLY A 192 0.46 -9.35 17.33
N GLY A 193 1.10 -8.58 16.46
CA GLY A 193 0.88 -7.14 16.29
C GLY A 193 -0.43 -6.79 15.57
N GLU A 194 -0.54 -5.53 15.17
CA GLU A 194 -1.62 -5.01 14.33
C GLU A 194 -1.00 -4.26 13.14
N SER A 195 -1.46 -4.52 11.92
CA SER A 195 -0.95 -3.96 10.66
C SER A 195 -1.98 -4.13 9.54
N ILE A 196 -2.48 -3.00 9.03
CA ILE A 196 -3.48 -2.98 7.96
C ILE A 196 -2.86 -3.06 6.56
N MET A 197 -3.58 -3.70 5.66
CA MET A 197 -3.24 -3.83 4.25
C MET A 197 -4.47 -3.47 3.40
N VAL A 198 -4.33 -2.56 2.44
CA VAL A 198 -5.26 -2.48 1.31
C VAL A 198 -4.82 -3.52 0.28
N ALA A 199 -5.62 -4.57 0.13
CA ALA A 199 -5.20 -5.78 -0.56
C ALA A 199 -5.49 -5.73 -2.07
N ALA A 200 -6.69 -5.31 -2.46
CA ALA A 200 -7.10 -5.16 -3.86
C ALA A 200 -8.35 -4.27 -3.98
N PHE A 201 -8.53 -3.61 -5.12
CA PHE A 201 -9.85 -3.13 -5.53
C PHE A 201 -10.38 -4.10 -6.61
N TYR A 202 -11.54 -4.71 -6.39
CA TYR A 202 -12.04 -5.79 -7.25
C TYR A 202 -13.15 -5.31 -8.19
N THR A 203 -12.91 -5.40 -9.50
CA THR A 203 -13.84 -4.94 -10.55
C THR A 203 -14.39 -6.08 -11.42
N GLY A 204 -13.96 -7.31 -11.13
CA GLY A 204 -14.48 -8.50 -11.81
C GLY A 204 -15.90 -8.90 -11.35
N ASP A 205 -16.40 -9.97 -11.94
CA ASP A 205 -17.72 -10.57 -11.60
C ASP A 205 -17.61 -12.08 -11.29
N GLN A 206 -16.39 -12.59 -11.10
CA GLN A 206 -16.15 -14.01 -10.85
C GLN A 206 -16.80 -14.50 -9.55
N TYR A 207 -17.10 -13.56 -8.64
CA TYR A 207 -17.74 -13.78 -7.36
C TYR A 207 -19.21 -13.35 -7.35
N SER A 208 -19.91 -13.49 -8.48
CA SER A 208 -21.36 -13.26 -8.62
C SER A 208 -21.80 -11.86 -8.15
N GLY A 209 -21.04 -10.83 -8.48
CA GLY A 209 -21.30 -9.45 -8.07
C GLY A 209 -20.97 -9.10 -6.62
N VAL A 210 -20.66 -10.08 -5.76
CA VAL A 210 -20.48 -9.84 -4.32
C VAL A 210 -19.31 -8.91 -4.04
N PHE A 211 -18.19 -9.07 -4.76
CA PHE A 211 -16.98 -8.26 -4.58
C PHE A 211 -16.88 -7.09 -5.56
N THR A 212 -17.76 -7.01 -6.55
CA THR A 212 -17.66 -6.03 -7.64
C THR A 212 -17.73 -4.60 -7.11
N ASN A 213 -16.76 -3.78 -7.52
CA ASN A 213 -16.58 -2.38 -7.13
C ASN A 213 -16.45 -2.20 -5.62
N LYS A 214 -15.61 -3.03 -5.00
CA LYS A 214 -15.34 -2.98 -3.57
C LYS A 214 -13.84 -3.07 -3.30
N LEU A 215 -13.44 -2.40 -2.23
CA LEU A 215 -12.09 -2.42 -1.72
C LEU A 215 -11.95 -3.61 -0.75
N ILE A 216 -10.99 -4.48 -1.01
CA ILE A 216 -10.61 -5.57 -0.12
C ILE A 216 -9.42 -5.10 0.70
N TYR A 217 -9.52 -5.27 2.02
CA TYR A 217 -8.45 -4.96 2.94
C TYR A 217 -8.32 -6.09 3.96
N ASN A 218 -7.16 -6.22 4.57
CA ASN A 218 -6.92 -7.28 5.54
C ASN A 218 -6.02 -6.81 6.66
N GLU A 219 -5.95 -7.66 7.67
CA GLU A 219 -5.03 -7.54 8.78
C GLU A 219 -3.96 -8.61 8.66
N PHE A 220 -2.69 -8.21 8.81
CA PHE A 220 -1.57 -9.10 8.57
C PHE A 220 -1.35 -10.17 9.66
N PHE A 221 -1.52 -9.84 10.93
CA PHE A 221 -1.26 -10.75 12.06
C PHE A 221 -2.49 -11.55 12.51
N LYS A 222 -3.62 -10.89 12.72
CA LYS A 222 -4.96 -11.39 13.04
C LYS A 222 -5.57 -12.15 11.88
N GLY A 223 -5.21 -11.82 10.64
CA GLY A 223 -5.57 -12.60 9.46
C GLY A 223 -6.96 -12.38 8.91
N TRP A 224 -7.86 -11.65 9.59
CA TRP A 224 -9.15 -11.34 9.00
C TRP A 224 -9.00 -10.59 7.67
N VAL A 225 -9.90 -10.89 6.75
CA VAL A 225 -10.00 -10.27 5.43
C VAL A 225 -11.40 -9.73 5.24
N ARG A 226 -11.49 -8.50 4.74
CA ARG A 226 -12.71 -7.70 4.79
C ARG A 226 -12.95 -6.94 3.50
N LEU A 227 -14.20 -6.59 3.31
CA LEU A 227 -14.74 -5.99 2.08
C LEU A 227 -15.42 -4.67 2.43
N LEU A 228 -14.90 -3.58 1.87
CA LEU A 228 -15.47 -2.24 2.00
C LEU A 228 -16.29 -1.87 0.79
N THR A 229 -17.51 -1.39 1.05
CA THR A 229 -18.36 -0.79 0.03
C THR A 229 -18.25 0.73 0.12
N LEU A 230 -17.81 1.35 -0.96
CA LEU A 230 -17.69 2.80 -1.07
C LEU A 230 -18.88 3.37 -1.85
N ASN A 231 -19.32 4.58 -1.50
CA ASN A 231 -20.21 5.34 -2.36
C ASN A 231 -19.42 6.13 -3.40
N ILE A 232 -20.11 6.88 -4.27
CA ILE A 232 -19.49 7.71 -5.34
C ILE A 232 -18.63 8.89 -4.85
N PHE A 233 -18.46 9.04 -3.53
CA PHE A 233 -17.61 10.03 -2.88
C PHE A 233 -16.53 9.35 -2.02
N ASP A 234 -16.28 8.07 -2.27
CA ASP A 234 -15.30 7.21 -1.57
C ASP A 234 -15.52 7.10 -0.07
N GLN A 235 -16.76 7.29 0.37
CA GLN A 235 -17.14 7.11 1.76
C GLN A 235 -17.58 5.67 2.00
N VAL A 236 -17.11 5.08 3.10
CA VAL A 236 -17.51 3.74 3.53
C VAL A 236 -19.00 3.71 3.88
N THR A 237 -19.71 2.77 3.25
CA THR A 237 -21.14 2.52 3.47
C THR A 237 -21.42 1.13 4.06
N ALA A 238 -20.49 0.19 3.88
CA ALA A 238 -20.52 -1.12 4.51
C ALA A 238 -19.12 -1.68 4.68
N ASP A 239 -18.94 -2.52 5.69
CA ASP A 239 -17.71 -3.22 6.03
C ASP A 239 -18.07 -4.64 6.46
N GLU A 240 -17.64 -5.63 5.69
CA GLU A 240 -18.05 -7.02 5.83
C GLU A 240 -16.82 -7.94 5.97
N HIS A 241 -16.86 -8.83 6.95
CA HIS A 241 -15.89 -9.92 7.06
C HIS A 241 -16.14 -10.96 5.97
N ILE A 242 -15.09 -11.34 5.22
CA ILE A 242 -15.19 -12.26 4.08
C ILE A 242 -14.29 -13.49 4.18
N GLY A 243 -13.38 -13.56 5.15
CA GLY A 243 -12.56 -14.74 5.38
C GLY A 243 -11.33 -14.46 6.22
N HIS A 244 -10.49 -15.49 6.38
CA HIS A 244 -9.31 -15.46 7.24
C HIS A 244 -8.08 -16.00 6.50
N VAL A 245 -7.03 -15.19 6.43
CA VAL A 245 -5.70 -15.54 5.92
C VAL A 245 -4.62 -14.74 6.66
N GLU A 246 -3.96 -15.35 7.64
CA GLU A 246 -2.80 -14.74 8.30
C GLU A 246 -1.63 -14.49 7.34
N GLY A 247 -0.85 -13.46 7.64
CA GLY A 247 0.37 -13.09 6.92
C GLY A 247 0.12 -12.61 5.50
N LEU A 248 -1.12 -12.33 5.11
CA LEU A 248 -1.50 -11.88 3.77
C LEU A 248 -0.94 -10.47 3.52
N THR A 249 -0.07 -10.35 2.52
CA THR A 249 0.63 -9.10 2.18
C THR A 249 0.03 -8.37 0.98
N GLY A 250 -0.88 -9.02 0.25
CA GLY A 250 -1.57 -8.42 -0.89
C GLY A 250 -2.39 -9.44 -1.67
N LEU A 251 -3.31 -8.92 -2.48
CA LEU A 251 -4.16 -9.70 -3.39
C LEU A 251 -4.09 -9.09 -4.79
N HIS A 252 -4.18 -9.93 -5.81
CA HIS A 252 -4.29 -9.49 -7.19
C HIS A 252 -5.33 -10.30 -7.93
N MET A 253 -6.20 -9.60 -8.66
CA MET A 253 -7.08 -10.24 -9.61
C MET A 253 -6.26 -10.69 -10.82
N ASN A 254 -6.34 -11.97 -11.16
CA ASN A 254 -5.80 -12.47 -12.41
C ASN A 254 -6.75 -12.04 -13.55
N PRO A 255 -6.29 -11.25 -14.52
CA PRO A 255 -7.16 -10.75 -15.59
C PRO A 255 -7.66 -11.86 -16.53
N ALA A 256 -7.04 -13.05 -16.52
CA ALA A 256 -7.45 -14.14 -17.40
C ALA A 256 -8.67 -14.92 -16.89
N ASP A 257 -8.82 -15.06 -15.57
CA ASP A 257 -9.89 -15.84 -14.94
C ASP A 257 -10.76 -15.04 -13.95
N GLY A 258 -10.37 -13.81 -13.62
CA GLY A 258 -11.07 -12.94 -12.67
C GLY A 258 -10.96 -13.37 -11.21
N LEU A 259 -10.12 -14.37 -10.89
CA LEU A 259 -9.92 -14.87 -9.53
C LEU A 259 -8.87 -14.05 -8.79
N LEU A 260 -9.02 -13.93 -7.47
CA LEU A 260 -8.08 -13.27 -6.58
C LEU A 260 -7.03 -14.27 -6.08
N TYR A 261 -5.76 -13.91 -6.26
CA TYR A 261 -4.60 -14.64 -5.76
C TYR A 261 -3.81 -13.74 -4.81
N GLY A 262 -3.40 -14.30 -3.67
CA GLY A 262 -2.62 -13.60 -2.65
C GLY A 262 -1.32 -14.31 -2.33
N VAL A 263 -0.43 -13.59 -1.66
CA VAL A 263 0.81 -14.15 -1.11
C VAL A 263 0.77 -13.99 0.40
N THR A 264 1.12 -15.06 1.13
CA THR A 264 1.29 -14.99 2.58
C THR A 264 2.73 -15.29 2.98
N LEU A 265 3.22 -14.52 3.95
CA LEU A 265 4.53 -14.72 4.59
C LEU A 265 4.50 -15.79 5.69
N PHE A 266 3.31 -16.22 6.11
CA PHE A 266 3.16 -17.26 7.12
C PHE A 266 2.90 -18.63 6.48
N GLY A 267 3.41 -19.67 7.13
CA GLY A 267 3.21 -21.05 6.67
C GLY A 267 4.08 -21.46 5.46
N GLY A 268 5.22 -20.80 5.24
CA GLY A 268 6.25 -21.22 4.28
C GLY A 268 6.09 -20.64 2.87
N ASP A 269 5.87 -19.34 2.75
CA ASP A 269 5.79 -18.56 1.51
C ASP A 269 4.95 -19.24 0.42
N ARG A 270 3.62 -19.09 0.51
CA ARG A 270 2.66 -19.72 -0.41
C ARG A 270 1.78 -18.70 -1.12
N ILE A 271 1.37 -19.09 -2.33
CA ILE A 271 0.30 -18.40 -3.06
C ILE A 271 -1.02 -19.02 -2.61
N VAL A 272 -1.97 -18.17 -2.21
CA VAL A 272 -3.33 -18.55 -1.88
C VAL A 272 -4.27 -18.05 -2.97
N ARG A 273 -5.40 -18.74 -3.16
CA ARG A 273 -6.50 -18.30 -4.01
C ARG A 273 -7.71 -18.05 -3.12
N MET A 274 -8.40 -16.95 -3.32
CA MET A 274 -9.68 -16.73 -2.67
C MET A 274 -10.81 -17.40 -3.47
N ASP A 275 -11.59 -18.21 -2.78
CA ASP A 275 -12.80 -18.83 -3.28
C ASP A 275 -13.96 -18.45 -2.36
N LEU A 276 -15.14 -18.17 -2.94
CA LEU A 276 -16.36 -18.09 -2.14
C LEU A 276 -16.68 -19.50 -1.63
N ALA A 277 -16.90 -19.63 -0.32
CA ALA A 277 -17.52 -20.82 0.23
C ALA A 277 -18.94 -20.95 -0.35
N GLN A 278 -19.30 -22.16 -0.80
CA GLN A 278 -20.65 -22.48 -1.29
C GLN A 278 -21.66 -22.59 -0.15
#